data_AF-I2Q6K9-F1
#
_entry.id   AF-I2Q6K9-F1
#
_cell.length_a   1.000
_cell.length_b   1.000
_cell.length_c   1.000
_cell.angle_alpha   90.00
_cell.angle_beta   90.00
_cell.angle_gamma   90.00
#
_symmetry.space_group_name_H-M   'P 1'
#
loop_
_entity.id
_entity.type
_entity.pdbx_description
1 polymer ?
#
loop_
_entity_poly.entity_id
_entity_poly.type
_entity_poly.pdbx_seq_one_letter_code
_entity_poly.pdbx_strand_id
1 'polypeptide(L)'
;MSTKKCLWDESHEFEVKENEEYKVLCPKCYYDIFTKTYSKTYSWYDFVKSIKLFKMLHQLNGMIDDNSEFKIQYDLISKQIQGVEKTCLMCEDTFHTGKDEDFRYLCSDCYKKFYLPLKDYYSVKEIEALLTNIKKEGGDMDVDLEKAIQKAKEKN
;
A
#
# COMPACT_ATOMS: atom_id res chain seq x y z
N MET A 1 25.07 -34.86 -12.23
CA MET A 1 24.62 -33.66 -11.49
C MET A 1 25.15 -32.45 -12.22
N SER A 2 24.29 -31.47 -12.51
CA SER A 2 24.68 -30.23 -13.19
C SER A 2 24.89 -29.12 -12.15
N THR A 3 25.84 -28.22 -12.39
CA THR A 3 26.04 -27.05 -11.53
C THR A 3 25.35 -25.84 -12.13
N LYS A 4 24.72 -25.02 -11.29
CA LYS A 4 24.10 -23.74 -11.69
C LYS A 4 24.64 -22.60 -10.83
N LYS A 5 24.72 -21.41 -11.42
CA LYS A 5 24.96 -20.17 -10.67
C LYS A 5 23.69 -19.71 -9.99
N CYS A 6 23.83 -19.27 -8.75
CA CYS A 6 22.76 -18.69 -7.97
C CYS A 6 22.31 -17.38 -8.60
N LEU A 7 21.04 -17.27 -9.00
CA LEU A 7 20.51 -16.03 -9.58
C LEU A 7 20.47 -14.87 -8.57
N TRP A 8 20.67 -15.08 -7.27
CA TRP A 8 20.65 -13.99 -6.30
C TRP A 8 21.89 -13.10 -6.35
N ASP A 9 23.08 -13.70 -6.37
CA ASP A 9 24.36 -12.97 -6.32
C ASP A 9 25.27 -13.27 -7.51
N GLU A 10 24.92 -14.26 -8.34
CA GLU A 10 25.71 -14.72 -9.49
C GLU A 10 27.14 -15.17 -9.16
N SER A 11 27.45 -15.29 -7.86
CA SER A 11 28.77 -15.58 -7.31
C SER A 11 28.88 -17.02 -6.80
N HIS A 12 27.79 -17.58 -6.29
CA HIS A 12 27.76 -18.96 -5.78
C HIS A 12 27.31 -19.93 -6.86
N GLU A 13 28.00 -21.06 -6.98
CA GLU A 13 27.56 -22.23 -7.74
C GLU A 13 26.99 -23.29 -6.81
N PHE A 14 25.95 -23.99 -7.25
CA PHE A 14 25.33 -25.07 -6.49
C PHE A 14 24.94 -26.24 -7.39
N GLU A 15 24.97 -27.44 -6.82
CA GLU A 15 24.61 -28.66 -7.52
C GLU A 15 23.08 -28.78 -7.65
N VAL A 16 22.66 -29.22 -8.82
CA VAL A 16 21.28 -29.45 -9.19
C VAL A 16 21.11 -30.89 -9.63
N LYS A 17 20.12 -31.57 -9.05
CA LYS A 17 19.72 -32.92 -9.45
C LYS A 17 18.96 -32.85 -10.77
N GLU A 18 18.94 -33.95 -11.53
CA GLU A 18 18.31 -34.01 -12.87
C GLU A 18 16.84 -33.58 -12.91
N ASN A 19 16.12 -33.62 -11.77
CA ASN A 19 14.71 -33.21 -11.68
C ASN A 19 14.50 -31.83 -11.01
N GLU A 20 15.58 -31.10 -10.73
CA GLU A 20 15.53 -29.83 -9.98
C GLU A 20 15.96 -28.64 -10.82
N GLU A 21 15.90 -28.73 -12.16
CA GLU A 21 16.37 -27.69 -13.06
C GLU A 21 15.64 -26.34 -12.89
N TYR A 22 14.43 -26.35 -12.32
CA TYR A 22 13.69 -25.13 -11.95
C TYR A 22 14.33 -24.36 -10.78
N LYS A 23 15.27 -24.95 -10.04
CA LYS A 23 15.99 -24.25 -8.97
C LYS A 23 16.93 -23.23 -9.58
N VAL A 24 16.69 -21.98 -9.19
CA VAL A 24 17.45 -20.82 -9.64
C VAL A 24 18.26 -20.17 -8.52
N LEU A 25 18.02 -20.56 -7.27
CA LEU A 25 18.77 -20.12 -6.10
C LEU A 25 19.50 -21.29 -5.47
N CYS A 26 20.68 -21.03 -4.90
CA CYS A 26 21.31 -22.00 -4.01
C CYS A 26 20.45 -22.20 -2.75
N PRO A 27 20.58 -23.34 -2.05
CA PRO A 27 19.76 -23.65 -0.88
C PRO A 27 19.81 -22.56 0.21
N LYS A 28 20.98 -21.94 0.39
CA LYS A 28 21.18 -20.85 1.35
C LYS A 28 20.38 -19.60 0.97
N CYS A 29 20.54 -19.09 -0.26
CA CYS A 29 19.78 -17.92 -0.73
C CYS A 29 18.28 -18.18 -0.79
N TYR A 30 17.87 -19.40 -1.14
CA TYR A 30 16.46 -19.79 -1.08
C TYR A 30 15.89 -19.60 0.33
N TYR A 31 16.59 -20.11 1.35
CA TYR A 31 16.10 -20.04 2.72
C TYR A 31 16.25 -18.64 3.34
N ASP A 32 17.46 -18.07 3.31
CA ASP A 32 17.77 -16.84 4.02
C ASP A 32 17.09 -15.61 3.41
N ILE A 33 16.80 -15.65 2.11
CA ILE A 33 16.29 -14.49 1.38
C ILE A 33 14.83 -14.72 1.06
N PHE A 34 14.53 -15.70 0.20
CA PHE A 34 13.15 -15.93 -0.21
C PHE A 34 12.28 -16.40 0.94
N THR A 35 12.62 -17.50 1.62
CA THR A 35 11.77 -18.06 2.68
C THR A 35 11.62 -17.09 3.85
N LYS A 36 12.71 -16.50 4.36
CA LYS A 36 12.63 -15.59 5.52
C LYS A 36 12.01 -14.23 5.21
N THR A 37 12.33 -13.64 4.06
CA THR A 37 12.01 -12.22 3.80
C THR A 37 10.79 -12.04 2.90
N TYR A 38 10.64 -12.87 1.86
CA TYR A 38 9.67 -12.60 0.79
C TYR A 38 8.51 -13.59 0.70
N SER A 39 8.65 -14.80 1.24
CA SER A 39 7.66 -15.89 1.06
C SER A 39 6.29 -15.62 1.69
N LYS A 40 6.23 -14.73 2.69
CA LYS A 40 4.96 -14.31 3.31
C LYS A 40 4.12 -13.41 2.40
N THR A 41 4.75 -12.75 1.43
CA THR A 41 4.11 -11.71 0.61
C THR A 41 4.07 -12.09 -0.87
N TYR A 42 5.03 -12.87 -1.35
CA TYR A 42 5.19 -13.21 -2.76
C TYR A 42 5.29 -14.71 -2.96
N SER A 43 4.61 -15.20 -4.00
CA SER A 43 4.81 -16.58 -4.46
C SER A 43 6.23 -16.76 -4.97
N TRP A 44 6.72 -18.01 -4.98
CA TRP A 44 8.05 -18.34 -5.53
C TRP A 44 8.18 -17.91 -6.99
N TYR A 45 7.12 -18.10 -7.78
CA TYR A 45 7.10 -17.76 -9.19
C TYR A 45 7.24 -16.24 -9.40
N ASP A 46 6.45 -15.44 -8.68
CA ASP A 46 6.50 -13.97 -8.79
C ASP A 46 7.84 -13.43 -8.32
N PHE A 47 8.40 -14.02 -7.26
CA PHE A 47 9.73 -13.68 -6.77
C PHE A 47 10.80 -13.91 -7.84
N VAL A 48 10.84 -15.10 -8.45
CA VAL A 48 11.83 -15.42 -9.48
C VAL A 48 11.67 -14.55 -10.73
N LYS A 49 10.43 -14.34 -11.18
CA LYS A 49 10.13 -13.49 -12.35
C LYS A 49 10.64 -12.06 -12.17
N SER A 50 10.56 -11.53 -10.96
CA SER A 50 10.96 -10.17 -10.61
C SER A 50 12.24 -10.10 -9.77
N ILE A 51 13.10 -11.12 -9.83
CA ILE A 51 14.25 -11.26 -8.91
C ILE A 51 15.20 -10.04 -8.92
N LYS A 52 15.38 -9.38 -10.07
CA LYS A 52 16.19 -8.16 -10.17
C LYS A 52 15.63 -7.01 -9.32
N LEU A 53 14.30 -6.84 -9.30
CA LEU A 53 13.63 -5.85 -8.46
C LEU A 53 13.80 -6.18 -6.98
N PHE A 54 13.66 -7.47 -6.63
CA PHE A 54 13.86 -7.90 -5.25
C PHE A 54 15.30 -7.74 -4.77
N LYS A 55 16.31 -7.95 -5.63
CA LYS A 55 17.71 -7.63 -5.29
C LYS A 55 17.90 -6.16 -4.95
N MET A 56 17.38 -5.25 -5.79
CA MET A 56 17.45 -3.81 -5.54
C MET A 56 16.74 -3.45 -4.24
N LEU A 57 15.54 -3.98 -4.02
CA LEU A 57 14.78 -3.78 -2.79
C LEU A 57 15.55 -4.27 -1.55
N HIS A 58 16.13 -5.46 -1.62
CA HIS A 58 16.89 -6.05 -0.52
C HIS A 58 18.14 -5.23 -0.19
N GLN A 59 18.84 -4.73 -1.21
CA GLN A 59 19.98 -3.83 -1.05
C GLN A 59 19.56 -2.49 -0.44
N LEU A 60 18.46 -1.90 -0.91
CA LEU A 60 17.91 -0.67 -0.33
C LEU A 60 17.53 -0.88 1.14
N ASN A 61 16.84 -1.96 1.49
CA ASN A 61 16.51 -2.27 2.88
C ASN A 61 17.73 -2.50 3.77
N GLY A 62 18.84 -3.01 3.22
CA GLY A 62 20.11 -3.17 3.95
C GLY A 62 20.95 -1.89 4.05
N MET A 63 20.68 -0.88 3.20
CA MET A 63 21.34 0.43 3.20
C MET A 63 20.57 1.49 3.98
N ILE A 64 19.30 1.20 4.29
CA ILE A 64 18.45 2.09 5.07
C ILE A 64 18.75 1.87 6.56
N ASP A 65 19.49 2.81 7.16
CA ASP A 65 19.37 3.07 8.59
C ASP A 65 17.92 3.50 8.84
N ASP A 66 17.27 2.94 9.88
CA ASP A 66 15.84 3.17 10.20
C ASP A 66 15.46 4.67 10.30
N ASN A 67 16.45 5.57 10.46
CA ASN A 67 16.30 7.03 10.55
C ASN A 67 16.69 7.82 9.29
N SER A 68 16.95 7.17 8.15
CA SER A 68 17.32 7.88 6.92
C SER A 68 16.09 8.46 6.20
N GLU A 69 16.21 9.69 5.70
CA GLU A 69 15.18 10.38 4.90
C GLU A 69 14.74 9.56 3.67
N PHE A 70 15.63 8.69 3.18
CA PHE A 70 15.36 7.75 2.10
C PHE A 70 14.36 6.63 2.48
N LYS A 71 14.34 6.14 3.73
CA LYS A 71 13.32 5.18 4.22
C LYS A 71 11.93 5.76 4.16
N ILE A 72 11.80 7.01 4.59
CA ILE A 72 10.52 7.73 4.59
C ILE A 72 10.00 7.85 3.15
N GLN A 73 10.88 8.21 2.20
CA GLN A 73 10.49 8.27 0.79
C GLN A 73 10.19 6.88 0.18
N TYR A 74 10.97 5.85 0.52
CA TYR A 74 10.72 4.49 0.05
C TYR A 74 9.39 3.92 0.59
N ASP A 75 9.06 4.18 1.86
CA ASP A 75 7.79 3.77 2.46
C ASP A 75 6.60 4.53 1.85
N LEU A 76 6.79 5.81 1.50
CA LEU A 76 5.79 6.57 0.74
C LEU A 76 5.55 5.97 -0.65
N ILE A 77 6.62 5.68 -1.39
CA ILE A 77 6.56 5.10 -2.74
C ILE A 77 5.97 3.68 -2.71
N SER A 78 6.40 2.84 -1.76
CA SER A 78 5.89 1.47 -1.64
C SER A 78 4.42 1.43 -1.20
N LYS A 79 3.97 2.35 -0.34
CA LYS A 79 2.54 2.55 -0.04
C LYS A 79 1.75 3.02 -1.26
N GLN A 80 2.35 3.79 -2.16
CA GLN A 80 1.76 4.21 -3.43
C GLN A 80 1.62 3.03 -4.40
N ILE A 81 2.66 2.18 -4.52
CA ILE A 81 2.68 1.00 -5.40
C ILE A 81 1.77 -0.14 -4.89
N GLN A 82 1.64 -0.27 -3.56
CA GLN A 82 0.76 -1.27 -2.94
C GLN A 82 -0.65 -0.73 -2.64
N GLY A 83 -0.92 0.52 -3.00
CA GLY A 83 -2.17 1.17 -2.69
C GLY A 83 -3.32 0.62 -3.52
N VAL A 84 -4.52 0.60 -2.94
CA VAL A 84 -5.75 0.35 -3.67
C VAL A 84 -6.15 1.68 -4.32
N GLU A 85 -6.30 1.69 -5.65
CA GLU A 85 -6.93 2.82 -6.33
C GLU A 85 -8.39 2.91 -5.91
N LYS A 86 -8.78 4.10 -5.46
CA LYS A 86 -10.13 4.42 -5.04
C LYS A 86 -10.61 5.70 -5.66
N THR A 87 -11.91 5.77 -5.90
CA THR A 87 -12.58 6.99 -6.36
C THR A 87 -13.06 7.79 -5.16
N CYS A 88 -12.74 9.09 -5.12
CA CYS A 88 -13.20 9.98 -4.07
C CYS A 88 -14.72 10.12 -4.10
N LEU A 89 -15.38 9.99 -2.94
CA LEU A 89 -16.82 10.13 -2.84
C LEU A 89 -17.29 11.49 -3.36
N MET A 90 -16.55 12.59 -3.14
CA MET A 90 -17.03 13.94 -3.44
C MET A 90 -16.63 14.44 -4.83
N CYS A 91 -15.33 14.41 -5.16
CA CYS A 91 -14.83 14.96 -6.43
C CYS A 91 -14.69 13.93 -7.55
N GLU A 92 -14.91 12.64 -7.26
CA GLU A 92 -14.75 11.54 -8.22
C GLU A 92 -13.32 11.35 -8.76
N ASP A 93 -12.35 12.12 -8.25
CA ASP A 93 -10.95 11.90 -8.56
C ASP A 93 -10.45 10.59 -7.96
N THR A 94 -9.61 9.89 -8.73
CA THR A 94 -8.92 8.68 -8.28
C THR A 94 -7.77 9.04 -7.34
N PHE A 95 -7.70 8.40 -6.19
CA PHE A 95 -6.62 8.53 -5.22
C PHE A 95 -6.19 7.15 -4.71
N HIS A 96 -4.97 7.07 -4.17
CA HIS A 96 -4.40 5.82 -3.69
C HIS A 96 -4.48 5.76 -2.16
N THR A 97 -4.90 4.62 -1.61
CA THR A 97 -4.91 4.37 -0.16
C THR A 97 -4.08 3.15 0.17
N GLY A 98 -3.46 3.11 1.35
CA GLY A 98 -2.84 1.86 1.81
C GLY A 98 -3.88 0.74 1.92
N LYS A 99 -3.46 -0.53 1.85
CA LYS A 99 -4.36 -1.70 1.97
C LYS A 99 -5.14 -1.74 3.29
N ASP A 100 -4.57 -1.17 4.36
CA ASP A 100 -5.23 -1.10 5.67
C ASP A 100 -6.14 0.14 5.81
N GLU A 101 -6.15 1.03 4.80
CA GLU A 101 -7.00 2.24 4.75
C GLU A 101 -8.25 2.02 3.89
N ASP A 102 -8.77 0.79 3.85
CA ASP A 102 -9.96 0.44 3.06
C ASP A 102 -11.24 1.17 3.52
N PHE A 103 -11.22 1.81 4.69
CA PHE A 103 -12.29 2.69 5.16
C PHE A 103 -12.21 4.11 4.59
N ARG A 104 -11.13 4.48 3.88
CA ARG A 104 -10.94 5.83 3.36
C ARG A 104 -11.73 6.01 2.07
N TYR A 105 -12.73 6.90 2.10
CA TYR A 105 -13.64 7.22 0.99
C TYR A 105 -13.44 8.63 0.42
N LEU A 106 -12.50 9.42 0.96
CA LEU A 106 -12.18 10.78 0.50
C LEU A 106 -10.70 10.90 0.13
N CYS A 107 -10.42 11.61 -0.97
CA CYS A 107 -9.08 12.11 -1.27
C CYS A 107 -8.63 13.10 -0.17
N SER A 108 -7.33 13.42 -0.15
CA SER A 108 -6.76 14.29 0.89
C SER A 108 -7.46 15.66 0.99
N ASP A 109 -7.82 16.26 -0.14
CA ASP A 109 -8.41 17.60 -0.15
C ASP A 109 -9.87 17.58 0.31
N CYS A 110 -10.65 16.63 -0.21
CA CYS A 110 -12.03 16.41 0.26
C CYS A 110 -12.08 15.99 1.73
N TYR A 111 -11.10 15.22 2.22
CA TYR A 111 -11.01 14.87 3.63
C TYR A 111 -10.86 16.12 4.51
N LYS A 112 -9.97 17.04 4.15
CA LYS A 112 -9.79 18.30 4.89
C LYS A 112 -11.03 19.17 4.84
N LYS A 113 -11.69 19.24 3.69
CA LYS A 113 -12.85 20.11 3.47
C LYS A 113 -14.12 19.57 4.13
N PHE A 114 -14.40 18.28 4.01
CA PHE A 114 -15.71 17.71 4.37
C PHE A 114 -15.69 16.85 5.63
N TYR A 115 -14.60 16.10 5.88
CA TYR A 115 -14.54 15.22 7.04
C TYR A 115 -14.05 15.94 8.30
N LEU A 116 -12.95 16.68 8.21
CA LEU A 116 -12.37 17.33 9.40
C LEU A 116 -13.35 18.24 10.17
N PRO A 117 -14.23 19.02 9.53
CA PRO A 117 -15.19 19.84 10.25
C PRO A 117 -16.29 19.05 10.99
N LEU A 118 -16.55 17.81 10.56
CA LEU A 118 -17.61 16.95 11.11
C LEU A 118 -17.09 15.93 12.13
N LYS A 119 -15.78 15.64 12.13
CA LYS A 119 -15.16 14.56 12.92
C LYS A 119 -15.41 14.67 14.43
N ASP A 120 -15.55 15.89 14.94
CA ASP A 120 -15.73 16.16 16.37
C ASP A 120 -17.20 15.97 16.81
N TYR A 121 -18.11 15.81 15.84
CA TYR A 121 -19.55 15.72 16.08
C TYR A 121 -20.17 14.38 15.68
N TYR A 122 -19.55 13.69 14.72
CA TYR A 122 -20.09 12.48 14.10
C TYR A 122 -19.04 11.39 14.00
N SER A 123 -19.47 10.13 14.09
CA SER A 123 -18.63 8.98 13.79
C SER A 123 -18.33 8.89 12.28
N VAL A 124 -17.27 8.15 11.92
CA VAL A 124 -16.84 7.96 10.52
C VAL A 124 -17.99 7.50 9.62
N LYS A 125 -18.84 6.58 10.10
CA LYS A 125 -19.99 6.02 9.37
C LYS A 125 -21.12 7.05 9.18
N GLU A 126 -21.36 7.88 10.19
CA GLU A 126 -22.37 8.94 10.11
C GLU A 126 -21.95 10.02 9.11
N ILE A 127 -20.67 10.38 9.10
CA ILE A 127 -20.10 11.33 8.13
C ILE A 127 -20.21 10.76 6.71
N GLU A 128 -19.86 9.49 6.52
CA GLU A 128 -19.97 8.83 5.21
C GLU A 128 -21.42 8.84 4.68
N ALA A 129 -22.38 8.46 5.52
CA ALA A 129 -23.79 8.46 5.17
C ALA A 129 -24.31 9.87 4.84
N LEU A 130 -23.92 10.86 5.64
CA LEU A 130 -24.31 12.26 5.45
C LEU A 130 -23.79 12.80 4.12
N LEU A 131 -22.49 12.61 3.83
CA LEU A 131 -21.87 13.05 2.58
C LEU A 131 -22.45 12.33 1.35
N THR A 132 -22.75 11.03 1.48
CA THR A 132 -23.41 10.26 0.42
C THR A 132 -24.80 10.80 0.12
N ASN A 133 -25.57 11.17 1.14
CA ASN A 133 -26.90 11.73 0.97
C ASN A 133 -26.85 13.12 0.32
N ILE A 134 -25.97 14.01 0.78
CA ILE A 134 -25.76 15.34 0.17
C ILE A 134 -25.41 15.20 -1.32
N LYS A 135 -24.50 14.29 -1.65
CA LYS A 135 -24.12 14.04 -3.04
C LYS A 135 -25.28 13.53 -3.90
N LYS A 136 -26.14 12.65 -3.36
CA LYS A 136 -27.32 12.11 -4.07
C LYS A 136 -28.40 13.16 -4.29
N GLU A 137 -28.61 14.05 -3.32
CA GLU A 137 -29.60 15.11 -3.39
C GLU A 137 -29.21 16.21 -4.39
N GLY A 138 -27.93 16.29 -4.77
CA GLY A 138 -27.44 17.21 -5.79
C GLY A 138 -27.49 18.69 -5.38
N GLY A 139 -27.60 18.94 -4.07
CA GLY A 139 -27.62 20.27 -3.47
C GLY A 139 -26.25 20.96 -3.48
N ASP A 140 -26.22 22.21 -3.04
CA ASP A 140 -24.96 22.92 -2.81
C ASP A 140 -24.27 22.32 -1.59
N MET A 141 -23.20 21.58 -1.87
CA MET A 141 -22.45 20.82 -0.89
C MET A 141 -21.85 21.66 0.22
N ASP A 142 -21.47 22.90 -0.06
CA ASP A 142 -20.89 23.78 0.95
C ASP A 142 -21.99 24.31 1.89
N VAL A 143 -23.14 24.67 1.33
CA VAL A 143 -24.32 25.09 2.10
C VAL A 143 -24.87 23.95 2.96
N ASP A 144 -24.95 22.74 2.43
CA ASP A 144 -25.50 21.59 3.15
C ASP A 144 -24.53 21.06 4.22
N LEU A 145 -23.21 21.19 4.01
CA LEU A 145 -22.21 20.94 5.04
C LEU A 145 -22.32 21.94 6.20
N GLU A 146 -22.48 23.24 5.91
CA GLU A 146 -22.67 24.26 6.94
C GLU A 146 -23.94 23.99 7.78
N LYS A 147 -25.04 23.61 7.14
CA LYS A 147 -26.28 23.20 7.84
C LYS A 147 -26.04 21.97 8.73
N ALA A 148 -25.28 20.99 8.26
CA ALA A 148 -24.95 19.80 9.04
C ALA A 148 -24.13 20.14 10.29
N ILE A 149 -23.10 21.00 10.15
CA ILE A 149 -22.29 21.49 11.27
C ILE A 149 -23.15 22.28 12.25
N GLN A 150 -24.05 23.15 11.76
CA GLN A 150 -24.92 23.95 12.62
C GLN A 150 -25.88 23.07 13.43
N LYS A 151 -26.53 22.08 12.78
CA LYS A 151 -27.38 21.09 13.47
C LYS A 151 -26.62 20.28 14.51
N ALA A 152 -25.33 19.99 14.25
CA ALA A 152 -24.49 19.27 15.17
C ALA A 152 -24.12 20.10 16.41
N LYS A 153 -23.87 21.40 16.23
CA LYS A 153 -23.64 22.36 17.32
C LYS A 153 -24.86 22.59 18.18
N GLU A 154 -26.07 22.54 17.62
CA GLU A 154 -27.33 22.70 18.36
C GLU A 154 -27.74 21.45 19.15
N LYS A 155 -27.13 20.29 18.86
CA LYS A 155 -27.38 19.01 19.54
C LYS A 155 -26.46 18.76 20.74
N ASN A 156 -25.38 19.52 20.89
CA ASN A 156 -24.42 19.46 22.00
C ASN A 156 -24.59 20.69 22.90
#